data_AF-A0A496S3T1-F1
#
_entry.id   AF-A0A496S3T1-F1
#
_cell.length_a   1.000
_cell.length_b   1.000
_cell.length_c   1.000
_cell.angle_alpha   90.00
_cell.angle_beta   90.00
_cell.angle_gamma   90.00
#
_symmetry.space_group_name_H-M   'P 1'
#
loop_
_entity.id
_entity.type
_entity.pdbx_description
1 polymer ?
#
loop_
_entity_poly.entity_id
_entity_poly.type
_entity_poly.pdbx_seq_one_letter_code
_entity_poly.pdbx_strand_id
1 'polypeptide(L)'
;MRQKFNLPLQPSQVKEGVSCRLCVNECKIPEGERGLCGLRENFKGCLRGADSQKGSLEFYFDSLPTNCVASWVCPGCSEAGFPEFSYRLGPEYGYKNLAVFYNGCSFNCLFCQNYHFRETLTSLPQKFISPQQLVEVIDDKTSCICYFGRDPACQLPHSILTSKLALKNKKGRILRICWETNGFLSKNLLKEMVEISLVSGGCIKFDLKAYTESLHIALTGVSNRQIMENFKEVVRYIDKRRPPFY
;
A
#
# COMPACT_ATOMS: atom_id res chain seq x y z
N MET A 1 -22.23 4.17 -0.83
CA MET A 1 -21.28 5.29 -0.92
C MET A 1 -20.64 5.42 -2.32
N ARG A 2 -20.10 4.34 -2.92
CA ARG A 2 -19.40 4.38 -4.23
C ARG A 2 -20.24 4.85 -5.43
N GLN A 3 -21.53 4.52 -5.46
CA GLN A 3 -22.45 4.88 -6.56
C GLN A 3 -22.51 6.39 -6.82
N LYS A 4 -22.41 7.23 -5.78
CA LYS A 4 -22.38 8.70 -5.92
C LYS A 4 -21.18 9.22 -6.72
N PHE A 5 -20.16 8.38 -6.91
CA PHE A 5 -18.92 8.69 -7.61
C PHE A 5 -18.78 7.86 -8.90
N ASN A 6 -19.84 7.25 -9.41
CA ASN A 6 -19.78 6.37 -10.60
C ASN A 6 -18.72 5.27 -10.48
N LEU A 7 -18.51 4.75 -9.26
CA LEU A 7 -17.60 3.64 -9.00
C LEU A 7 -18.40 2.35 -8.78
N PRO A 8 -17.90 1.19 -9.26
CA PRO A 8 -18.56 -0.09 -9.06
C PRO A 8 -18.82 -0.36 -7.57
N LEU A 9 -19.97 -0.96 -7.25
CA LEU A 9 -20.33 -1.36 -5.88
C LEU A 9 -19.66 -2.67 -5.47
N GLN A 10 -19.44 -3.58 -6.43
CA GLN A 10 -18.88 -4.91 -6.22
C GLN A 10 -17.89 -5.26 -7.35
N PRO A 11 -16.99 -6.23 -7.14
CA PRO A 11 -16.14 -6.76 -8.21
C PRO A 11 -16.96 -7.31 -9.36
N SER A 12 -16.63 -6.92 -10.60
CA SER A 12 -17.27 -7.49 -11.79
C SER A 12 -16.76 -8.92 -12.05
N GLN A 13 -17.69 -9.84 -12.33
CA GLN A 13 -17.45 -11.27 -12.60
C GLN A 13 -18.17 -11.72 -13.88
N VAL A 14 -18.16 -10.87 -14.92
CA VAL A 14 -18.83 -11.12 -16.21
C VAL A 14 -18.12 -12.20 -17.05
N LYS A 15 -18.83 -12.79 -18.03
CA LYS A 15 -18.26 -13.80 -18.94
C LYS A 15 -17.21 -13.25 -19.89
N GLU A 16 -17.33 -12.00 -20.33
CA GLU A 16 -16.43 -11.35 -21.29
C GLU A 16 -15.83 -10.08 -20.70
N GLY A 17 -14.53 -9.87 -20.87
CA GLY A 17 -13.81 -8.74 -20.30
C GLY A 17 -12.37 -9.08 -19.90
N VAL A 18 -11.62 -8.08 -19.48
CA VAL A 18 -10.19 -8.21 -19.14
C VAL A 18 -10.01 -8.48 -17.65
N SER A 19 -9.23 -9.49 -17.30
CA SER A 19 -9.01 -9.90 -15.90
C SER A 19 -7.89 -9.08 -15.24
N CYS A 20 -8.16 -8.53 -14.05
CA CYS A 20 -7.19 -7.86 -13.20
C CYS A 20 -6.89 -8.70 -11.95
N ARG A 21 -5.64 -9.15 -11.77
CA ARG A 21 -5.24 -10.11 -10.71
C ARG A 21 -4.33 -9.54 -9.62
N LEU A 22 -4.36 -8.22 -9.42
CA LEU A 22 -3.50 -7.55 -8.43
C LEU A 22 -3.97 -7.75 -6.99
N CYS A 23 -5.29 -7.76 -6.80
CA CYS A 23 -5.93 -8.01 -5.52
C CYS A 23 -6.90 -9.18 -5.64
N VAL A 24 -7.36 -9.66 -4.49
CA VAL A 24 -8.18 -10.88 -4.37
C VAL A 24 -9.58 -10.72 -5.00
N ASN A 25 -10.00 -9.49 -5.32
CA ASN A 25 -11.26 -9.25 -6.04
C ASN A 25 -11.27 -9.82 -7.47
N GLU A 26 -10.09 -10.03 -8.07
CA GLU A 26 -9.92 -10.61 -9.40
C GLU A 26 -10.93 -10.11 -10.45
N CYS A 27 -11.12 -8.78 -10.52
CA CYS A 27 -12.18 -8.21 -11.33
C CYS A 27 -12.01 -8.58 -12.81
N LYS A 28 -13.10 -9.04 -13.43
CA LYS A 28 -13.22 -9.18 -14.88
C LYS A 28 -13.99 -7.99 -15.43
N ILE A 29 -13.27 -7.08 -16.09
CA ILE A 29 -13.73 -5.72 -16.39
C ILE A 29 -14.29 -5.67 -17.83
N PRO A 30 -15.59 -5.38 -18.03
CA PRO A 30 -16.20 -5.19 -19.35
C PRO A 30 -15.60 -3.99 -20.10
N GLU A 31 -15.77 -3.93 -21.42
CA GLU A 31 -15.34 -2.78 -22.23
C GLU A 31 -16.00 -1.47 -21.75
N GLY A 32 -15.20 -0.40 -21.60
CA GLY A 32 -15.65 0.91 -21.11
C GLY A 32 -15.89 1.00 -19.60
N GLU A 33 -15.77 -0.12 -18.88
CA GLU A 33 -16.02 -0.20 -17.44
C GLU A 33 -14.73 -0.17 -16.63
N ARG A 34 -14.88 0.08 -15.31
CA ARG A 34 -13.77 0.11 -14.35
C ARG A 34 -13.78 -1.07 -13.39
N GLY A 35 -12.60 -1.45 -12.93
CA GLY A 35 -12.46 -2.39 -11.81
C GLY A 35 -12.95 -1.78 -10.50
N LEU A 36 -13.22 -2.62 -9.49
CA LEU A 36 -13.78 -2.15 -8.22
C LEU A 36 -13.00 -0.96 -7.65
N CYS A 37 -11.66 -1.02 -7.64
CA CYS A 37 -10.82 0.03 -7.07
C CYS A 37 -10.87 1.38 -7.80
N GLY A 38 -11.43 1.45 -9.02
CA GLY A 38 -11.54 2.67 -9.82
C GLY A 38 -10.26 3.10 -10.56
N LEU A 39 -9.15 2.38 -10.36
CA LEU A 39 -7.84 2.74 -10.91
C LEU A 39 -7.59 2.26 -12.34
N ARG A 40 -8.37 1.27 -12.79
CA ARG A 40 -8.19 0.61 -14.08
C ARG A 40 -9.49 0.52 -14.83
N GLU A 41 -9.43 0.87 -16.10
CA GLU A 41 -10.53 0.83 -17.06
C GLU A 41 -10.14 -0.10 -18.19
N ASN A 42 -11.10 -0.88 -18.69
CA ASN A 42 -10.87 -1.66 -19.90
C ASN A 42 -11.18 -0.79 -21.13
N PHE A 43 -10.17 -0.56 -21.95
CA PHE A 43 -10.29 0.18 -23.19
C PHE A 43 -9.67 -0.61 -24.34
N LYS A 44 -10.50 -0.96 -25.32
CA LYS A 44 -10.17 -1.79 -26.48
C LYS A 44 -9.50 -3.11 -26.08
N GLY A 45 -10.05 -3.78 -25.07
CA GLY A 45 -9.52 -5.06 -24.56
C GLY A 45 -8.22 -4.97 -23.76
N CYS A 46 -7.79 -3.76 -23.35
CA CYS A 46 -6.58 -3.53 -22.56
C CYS A 46 -6.89 -2.73 -21.29
N LEU A 47 -6.30 -3.12 -20.16
CA LEU A 47 -6.40 -2.33 -18.92
C LEU A 47 -5.53 -1.08 -19.03
N ARG A 48 -6.15 0.09 -18.89
CA ARG A 48 -5.49 1.40 -18.78
C ARG A 48 -5.65 1.98 -17.38
N GLY A 49 -4.74 2.86 -16.99
CA GLY A 49 -4.75 3.55 -15.70
C GLY A 49 -3.48 3.29 -14.91
N ALA A 50 -3.62 3.03 -13.61
CA ALA A 50 -2.45 2.79 -12.76
C ALA A 50 -1.72 1.49 -13.12
N ASP A 51 -0.39 1.54 -13.21
CA ASP A 51 0.48 0.42 -13.50
C ASP A 51 1.82 0.58 -12.74
N SER A 52 2.83 -0.25 -13.02
CA SER A 52 4.12 -0.16 -12.32
C SER A 52 4.85 1.18 -12.54
N GLN A 53 4.58 1.88 -13.63
CA GLN A 53 5.19 3.18 -13.98
C GLN A 53 4.26 4.37 -13.69
N LYS A 54 2.97 4.13 -13.43
CA LYS A 54 1.95 5.15 -13.22
C LYS A 54 1.23 4.93 -11.89
N GLY A 55 1.64 5.66 -10.87
CA GLY A 55 0.97 5.71 -9.58
C GLY A 55 -0.07 6.83 -9.52
N SER A 56 -1.32 6.50 -9.20
CA SER A 56 -2.33 7.50 -8.80
C SER A 56 -2.21 7.71 -7.30
N LEU A 57 -1.54 8.80 -6.91
CA LEU A 57 -1.17 9.07 -5.53
C LEU A 57 -0.92 10.56 -5.29
N GLU A 58 -0.87 10.91 -4.02
CA GLU A 58 -0.28 12.15 -3.51
C GLU A 58 0.87 11.77 -2.55
N PHE A 59 1.84 12.66 -2.35
CA PHE A 59 2.89 12.42 -1.37
C PHE A 59 3.30 13.70 -0.65
N TYR A 60 3.82 13.54 0.56
CA TYR A 60 4.33 14.62 1.39
C TYR A 60 5.36 14.07 2.39
N PHE A 61 5.99 14.95 3.16
CA PHE A 61 6.93 14.55 4.20
C PHE A 61 6.33 14.71 5.59
N ASP A 62 6.44 13.67 6.40
CA ASP A 62 6.08 13.67 7.83
C ASP A 62 7.34 13.63 8.68
N SER A 63 7.47 14.50 9.68
CA SER A 63 8.60 14.47 10.60
C SER A 63 8.56 13.20 11.45
N LEU A 64 9.69 12.54 11.73
CA LEU A 64 9.70 11.43 12.68
C LEU A 64 9.88 11.96 14.12
N PRO A 65 9.14 11.41 15.11
CA PRO A 65 8.24 10.26 15.05
C PRO A 65 6.73 10.61 14.90
N THR A 66 6.37 11.67 14.18
CA THR A 66 4.95 12.07 14.04
C THR A 66 4.14 11.06 13.21
N ASN A 67 2.88 10.86 13.59
CA ASN A 67 1.84 10.09 12.86
C ASN A 67 2.10 8.57 12.64
N CYS A 68 3.21 8.00 13.11
CA CYS A 68 3.48 6.57 12.96
C CYS A 68 2.75 5.73 14.03
N VAL A 69 1.70 5.00 13.63
CA VAL A 69 0.94 4.09 14.53
C VAL A 69 1.76 2.90 15.05
N ALA A 70 2.91 2.62 14.43
CA ALA A 70 3.83 1.56 14.83
C ALA A 70 5.05 2.11 15.59
N SER A 71 4.97 3.30 16.16
CA SER A 71 6.11 3.99 16.81
C SER A 71 6.83 3.13 17.85
N TRP A 72 6.10 2.31 18.60
CA TRP A 72 6.62 1.44 19.65
C TRP A 72 7.47 0.26 19.14
N VAL A 73 7.34 -0.14 17.86
CA VAL A 73 8.13 -1.23 17.23
C VAL A 73 8.97 -0.78 16.03
N CYS A 74 8.78 0.44 15.56
CA CYS A 74 9.45 0.96 14.37
C CYS A 74 10.90 1.37 14.69
N PRO A 75 11.91 0.91 13.92
CA PRO A 75 13.30 1.33 14.14
C PRO A 75 13.53 2.84 14.07
N GLY A 76 12.73 3.57 13.29
CA GLY A 76 12.84 5.03 13.21
C GLY A 76 12.23 5.78 14.40
N CYS A 77 11.53 5.08 15.30
CA CYS A 77 10.76 5.68 16.39
C CYS A 77 11.07 5.07 17.76
N SER A 78 11.85 3.99 17.84
CA SER A 78 12.23 3.30 19.07
C SER A 78 13.71 2.91 19.06
N GLU A 79 14.16 2.17 20.06
CA GLU A 79 15.53 1.62 20.12
C GLU A 79 15.71 0.41 19.20
N ALA A 80 14.64 -0.05 18.53
CA ALA A 80 14.66 -1.22 17.66
C ALA A 80 15.62 -1.04 16.47
N GLY A 81 16.33 -2.11 16.12
CA GLY A 81 17.14 -2.18 14.90
C GLY A 81 18.36 -1.25 14.83
N PHE A 82 18.71 -0.50 15.88
CA PHE A 82 19.97 0.25 15.89
C PHE A 82 21.18 -0.69 15.97
N PRO A 83 22.28 -0.45 15.23
CA PRO A 83 22.49 0.61 14.23
C PRO A 83 22.12 0.21 12.79
N GLU A 84 21.68 -1.03 12.54
CA GLU A 84 21.47 -1.58 11.19
C GLU A 84 20.34 -0.87 10.42
N PHE A 85 19.27 -0.53 11.12
CA PHE A 85 18.03 0.03 10.57
C PHE A 85 17.61 1.33 11.25
N SER A 86 18.44 1.95 12.09
CA SER A 86 18.16 3.24 12.72
C SER A 86 19.40 4.13 12.79
N TYR A 87 19.20 5.43 12.59
CA TYR A 87 20.26 6.44 12.74
C TYR A 87 20.56 6.79 14.21
N ARG A 88 19.70 6.41 15.16
CA ARG A 88 19.83 6.78 16.58
C ARG A 88 19.36 5.64 17.49
N LEU A 89 19.88 5.63 18.72
CA LEU A 89 19.30 4.83 19.80
C LEU A 89 18.07 5.58 20.34
N GLY A 90 16.89 5.31 19.76
CA GLY A 90 15.63 5.99 20.05
C GLY A 90 15.04 6.73 18.85
N PRO A 91 14.02 7.60 19.04
CA PRO A 91 13.35 8.29 17.94
C PRO A 91 14.29 9.15 17.08
N GLU A 92 14.16 9.03 15.76
CA GLU A 92 14.99 9.76 14.79
C GLU A 92 14.57 11.23 14.60
N TYR A 93 14.58 12.03 15.68
CA TYR A 93 14.25 13.45 15.62
C TYR A 93 15.11 14.20 14.57
N GLY A 94 14.45 14.96 13.70
CA GLY A 94 15.08 15.70 12.59
C GLY A 94 15.19 14.90 11.29
N TYR A 95 14.77 13.63 11.27
CA TYR A 95 14.51 12.88 10.05
C TYR A 95 13.02 12.89 9.70
N LYS A 96 12.70 12.46 8.48
CA LYS A 96 11.35 12.47 7.93
C LYS A 96 11.02 11.19 7.17
N ASN A 97 9.73 10.89 7.14
CA ASN A 97 9.10 9.87 6.33
C ASN A 97 8.61 10.50 5.02
N LEU A 98 8.87 9.87 3.88
CA LEU A 98 8.13 10.11 2.65
C LEU A 98 6.79 9.36 2.73
N ALA A 99 5.74 10.09 3.04
CA ALA A 99 4.37 9.61 3.13
C ALA A 99 3.77 9.54 1.72
N VAL A 100 3.53 8.34 1.21
CA VAL A 100 2.96 8.10 -0.13
C VAL A 100 1.51 7.62 0.00
N PHE A 101 0.57 8.52 -0.26
CA PHE A 101 -0.86 8.31 -0.15
C PHE A 101 -1.44 7.83 -1.49
N TYR A 102 -1.70 6.53 -1.63
CA TYR A 102 -2.31 5.98 -2.84
C TYR A 102 -3.81 6.24 -2.91
N ASN A 103 -4.30 6.53 -4.12
CA ASN A 103 -5.71 6.46 -4.46
C ASN A 103 -6.15 5.01 -4.76
N GLY A 104 -7.46 4.74 -4.72
CA GLY A 104 -8.01 3.41 -5.00
C GLY A 104 -7.94 2.46 -3.80
N CYS A 105 -8.99 1.67 -3.61
CA CYS A 105 -9.06 0.68 -2.54
C CYS A 105 -9.85 -0.54 -3.00
N SER A 106 -9.41 -1.72 -2.55
CA SER A 106 -10.08 -3.00 -2.76
C SER A 106 -11.34 -3.17 -1.92
N PHE A 107 -11.57 -2.31 -0.91
CA PHE A 107 -12.73 -2.35 -0.01
C PHE A 107 -13.73 -1.22 -0.28
N ASN A 108 -14.91 -1.36 0.34
CA ASN A 108 -15.95 -0.34 0.42
C ASN A 108 -16.39 -0.08 1.87
N CYS A 109 -15.43 0.24 2.74
CA CYS A 109 -15.69 0.41 4.17
C CYS A 109 -16.75 1.48 4.47
N LEU A 110 -17.68 1.18 5.38
CA LEU A 110 -18.70 2.12 5.87
C LEU A 110 -18.10 3.32 6.63
N PHE A 111 -16.96 3.12 7.28
CA PHE A 111 -16.25 4.11 8.11
C PHE A 111 -14.96 4.66 7.44
N CYS A 112 -14.91 4.68 6.11
CA CYS A 112 -13.72 5.11 5.37
C CYS A 112 -13.37 6.58 5.64
N GLN A 113 -12.27 6.85 6.34
CA GLN A 113 -11.91 8.20 6.81
C GLN A 113 -11.61 9.21 5.70
N ASN A 114 -10.99 8.80 4.58
CA ASN A 114 -10.66 9.76 3.51
C ASN A 114 -11.48 9.45 2.22
N TYR A 115 -12.75 9.09 2.37
CA TYR A 115 -13.63 8.66 1.27
C TYR A 115 -13.63 9.59 0.04
N HIS A 116 -13.29 10.87 0.25
CA HIS A 116 -13.07 11.92 -0.75
C HIS A 116 -12.14 11.55 -1.91
N PHE A 117 -11.19 10.62 -1.72
CA PHE A 117 -10.31 10.15 -2.82
C PHE A 117 -11.08 9.65 -4.06
N ARG A 118 -12.35 9.26 -3.88
CA ARG A 118 -13.23 8.82 -4.96
C ARG A 118 -13.51 9.95 -5.94
N GLU A 119 -13.59 11.19 -5.47
CA GLU A 119 -13.68 12.38 -6.30
C GLU A 119 -12.44 12.48 -7.18
N THR A 120 -11.25 12.39 -6.58
CA THR A 120 -9.95 12.43 -7.28
C THR A 120 -9.84 11.32 -8.33
N LEU A 121 -10.26 10.08 -8.03
CA LEU A 121 -10.25 8.97 -8.99
C LEU A 121 -11.12 9.22 -10.22
N THR A 122 -12.20 9.97 -10.05
CA THR A 122 -13.18 10.23 -11.11
C THR A 122 -12.91 11.54 -11.84
N SER A 123 -12.10 12.43 -11.25
CA SER A 123 -11.66 13.67 -11.86
C SER A 123 -10.73 13.42 -13.04
N LEU A 124 -10.93 14.17 -14.12
CA LEU A 124 -10.10 14.16 -15.32
C LEU A 124 -9.45 15.53 -15.52
N PRO A 125 -8.20 15.59 -16.01
CA PRO A 125 -7.30 14.46 -16.31
C PRO A 125 -6.71 13.84 -15.04
N GLN A 126 -6.56 12.50 -15.02
CA GLN A 126 -5.83 11.85 -13.94
C GLN A 126 -4.34 12.20 -14.03
N LYS A 127 -3.77 12.66 -12.92
CA LYS A 127 -2.33 12.84 -12.77
C LYS A 127 -1.71 11.54 -12.22
N PHE A 128 -0.66 11.09 -12.88
CA PHE A 128 0.15 9.95 -12.44
C PHE A 128 1.54 10.42 -12.06
N ILE A 129 2.09 9.77 -11.03
CA ILE A 129 3.46 9.96 -10.57
C ILE A 129 4.22 8.67 -10.88
N SER A 130 5.43 8.79 -11.41
CA SER A 130 6.29 7.65 -11.70
C SER A 130 7.12 7.23 -10.50
N PRO A 131 7.66 6.01 -10.49
CA PRO A 131 8.60 5.57 -9.47
C PRO A 131 9.82 6.49 -9.36
N GLN A 132 10.35 6.99 -10.48
CA GLN A 132 11.51 7.87 -10.52
C GLN A 132 11.20 9.21 -9.85
N GLN A 133 10.04 9.80 -10.11
CA GLN A 133 9.64 11.06 -9.48
C GLN A 133 9.57 10.96 -7.94
N LEU A 134 9.10 9.83 -7.41
CA LEU A 134 9.12 9.58 -5.96
C LEU A 134 10.54 9.38 -5.40
N VAL A 135 11.44 8.78 -6.18
CA VAL A 135 12.83 8.57 -5.75
C VAL A 135 13.63 9.87 -5.77
N GLU A 136 13.35 10.76 -6.72
CA GLU A 136 14.01 12.05 -6.89
C GLU A 136 13.80 13.01 -5.71
N VAL A 137 12.67 12.91 -5.00
CA VAL A 137 12.39 13.76 -3.84
C VAL A 137 13.08 13.28 -2.55
N ILE A 138 13.66 12.08 -2.54
CA ILE A 138 14.31 11.50 -1.36
C ILE A 138 15.66 12.19 -1.10
N ASP A 139 15.77 12.84 0.06
CA ASP A 139 16.99 13.53 0.51
C ASP A 139 17.69 12.82 1.69
N ASP A 140 18.76 13.42 2.21
CA ASP A 140 19.57 12.90 3.31
C ASP A 140 18.82 12.78 4.65
N LYS A 141 17.72 13.53 4.81
CA LYS A 141 16.84 13.46 5.99
C LYS A 141 15.68 12.49 5.82
N THR A 142 15.47 11.95 4.63
CA THR A 142 14.43 10.95 4.39
C THR A 142 14.92 9.58 4.83
N SER A 143 14.38 9.07 5.94
CA SER A 143 14.82 7.81 6.54
C SER A 143 13.84 6.65 6.39
N CYS A 144 12.61 6.93 5.94
CA CYS A 144 11.69 5.90 5.48
C CYS A 144 10.73 6.37 4.38
N ILE A 145 10.16 5.42 3.66
CA ILE A 145 8.98 5.60 2.79
C ILE A 145 7.85 4.79 3.41
N CYS A 146 6.67 5.39 3.59
CA CYS A 146 5.48 4.69 4.02
C CYS A 146 4.42 4.75 2.92
N TYR A 147 4.06 3.59 2.36
CA TYR A 147 2.95 3.48 1.43
C TYR A 147 1.66 3.22 2.18
N PHE A 148 0.71 4.16 2.07
CA PHE A 148 -0.53 4.15 2.86
C PHE A 148 -1.65 4.92 2.13
N GLY A 149 -2.65 5.35 2.90
CA GLY A 149 -3.68 6.30 2.50
C GLY A 149 -5.00 5.62 2.23
N ARG A 150 -5.10 4.94 1.09
CA ARG A 150 -6.13 3.93 0.87
C ARG A 150 -5.57 2.55 1.07
N ASP A 151 -5.15 1.93 -0.02
CA ASP A 151 -4.48 0.66 0.04
C ASP A 151 -3.42 0.56 -1.05
N PRO A 152 -2.14 0.40 -0.70
CA PRO A 152 -1.09 0.20 -1.68
C PRO A 152 -1.29 -1.11 -2.46
N ALA A 153 -2.05 -2.10 -1.98
CA ALA A 153 -2.35 -3.35 -2.67
C ALA A 153 -2.86 -3.15 -4.10
N CYS A 154 -3.70 -2.14 -4.33
CA CYS A 154 -4.25 -1.89 -5.66
C CYS A 154 -3.22 -1.33 -6.66
N GLN A 155 -2.08 -0.86 -6.16
CA GLN A 155 -0.98 -0.26 -6.93
C GLN A 155 0.37 -0.86 -6.50
N LEU A 156 0.36 -2.10 -6.00
CA LEU A 156 1.54 -2.73 -5.41
C LEU A 156 2.72 -2.88 -6.39
N PRO A 157 2.51 -3.16 -7.70
CA PRO A 157 3.61 -3.12 -8.67
C PRO A 157 4.34 -1.78 -8.74
N HIS A 158 3.62 -0.65 -8.58
CA HIS A 158 4.22 0.69 -8.57
C HIS A 158 5.09 0.88 -7.34
N SER A 159 4.53 0.65 -6.16
CA SER A 159 5.26 0.81 -4.89
C SER A 159 6.42 -0.16 -4.74
N ILE A 160 6.31 -1.41 -5.21
CA ILE A 160 7.43 -2.36 -5.27
C ILE A 160 8.55 -1.81 -6.16
N LEU A 161 8.22 -1.30 -7.35
CA LEU A 161 9.22 -0.74 -8.24
C LEU A 161 9.87 0.52 -7.64
N THR A 162 9.08 1.44 -7.08
CA THR A 162 9.60 2.60 -6.33
C THR A 162 10.53 2.17 -5.21
N SER A 163 10.15 1.15 -4.42
CA SER A 163 10.96 0.64 -3.31
C SER A 163 12.29 0.10 -3.79
N LYS A 164 12.29 -0.73 -4.85
CA LYS A 164 13.51 -1.30 -5.43
C LYS A 164 14.45 -0.22 -5.94
N LEU A 165 13.92 0.81 -6.62
CA LEU A 165 14.71 1.94 -7.10
C LEU A 165 15.26 2.79 -5.94
N ALA A 166 14.44 3.08 -4.94
CA ALA A 166 14.85 3.86 -3.77
C ALA A 166 15.96 3.13 -2.99
N LEU A 167 15.81 1.82 -2.77
CA LEU A 167 16.81 1.00 -2.08
C LEU A 167 18.11 0.89 -2.88
N LYS A 168 18.04 0.78 -4.22
CA LYS A 168 19.22 0.83 -5.09
C LYS A 168 19.96 2.16 -4.99
N ASN A 169 19.22 3.27 -4.85
CA ASN A 169 19.77 4.63 -4.84
C ASN A 169 20.14 5.16 -3.44
N LYS A 170 19.94 4.38 -2.37
CA LYS A 170 20.18 4.84 -0.99
C LYS A 170 21.65 5.11 -0.66
N LYS A 171 22.61 4.59 -1.46
CA LYS A 171 24.07 4.81 -1.30
C LYS A 171 24.57 4.56 0.14
N GLY A 172 24.16 3.43 0.73
CA GLY A 172 24.54 3.05 2.10
C GLY A 172 23.73 3.73 3.21
N ARG A 173 22.88 4.72 2.90
CA ARG A 173 21.94 5.31 3.85
C ARG A 173 20.93 4.28 4.36
N ILE A 174 20.44 4.51 5.56
CA ILE A 174 19.28 3.81 6.12
C ILE A 174 18.03 4.42 5.47
N LEU A 175 17.25 3.55 4.84
CA LEU A 175 15.97 3.88 4.21
C LEU A 175 15.03 2.70 4.40
N ARG A 176 14.10 2.83 5.33
CA ARG A 176 13.10 1.79 5.63
C ARG A 176 11.92 1.88 4.68
N ILE A 177 11.38 0.75 4.28
CA ILE A 177 10.20 0.70 3.41
C ILE A 177 9.03 0.10 4.20
N CYS A 178 8.02 0.93 4.46
CA CYS A 178 6.88 0.62 5.30
C CYS A 178 5.58 0.56 4.49
N TRP A 179 4.62 -0.20 5.01
CA TRP A 179 3.34 -0.47 4.35
C TRP A 179 2.18 -0.39 5.35
N GLU A 180 1.11 0.29 4.97
CA GLU A 180 -0.19 0.24 5.64
C GLU A 180 -1.21 -0.29 4.64
N THR A 181 -1.74 -1.48 4.89
CA THR A 181 -2.59 -2.19 3.94
C THR A 181 -3.65 -3.01 4.67
N ASN A 182 -4.81 -3.17 4.05
CA ASN A 182 -5.84 -4.10 4.47
C ASN A 182 -5.47 -5.57 4.20
N GLY A 183 -4.31 -5.84 3.58
CA GLY A 183 -3.80 -7.20 3.36
C GLY A 183 -4.53 -8.00 2.28
N PHE A 184 -5.47 -7.38 1.55
CA PHE A 184 -6.31 -8.04 0.54
C PHE A 184 -5.62 -8.04 -0.85
N LEU A 185 -4.47 -8.70 -0.91
CA LEU A 185 -3.56 -8.67 -2.06
C LEU A 185 -3.12 -10.08 -2.47
N SER A 186 -2.58 -10.23 -3.68
CA SER A 186 -2.15 -11.53 -4.21
C SER A 186 -0.90 -12.07 -3.50
N LYS A 187 -0.81 -13.39 -3.29
CA LYS A 187 0.30 -14.02 -2.55
C LYS A 187 1.69 -13.72 -3.11
N ASN A 188 1.82 -13.58 -4.43
CA ASN A 188 3.13 -13.28 -5.05
C ASN A 188 3.62 -11.88 -4.68
N LEU A 189 2.73 -10.88 -4.77
CA LEU A 189 3.08 -9.51 -4.42
C LEU A 189 3.26 -9.34 -2.90
N LEU A 190 2.55 -10.16 -2.09
CA LEU A 190 2.76 -10.21 -0.64
C LEU A 190 4.20 -10.56 -0.29
N LYS A 191 4.76 -11.60 -0.93
CA LYS A 191 6.13 -12.06 -0.66
C LYS A 191 7.15 -10.98 -0.97
N GLU A 192 7.03 -10.31 -2.13
CA GLU A 192 7.91 -9.19 -2.48
C GLU A 192 7.81 -8.03 -1.48
N MET A 193 6.60 -7.68 -1.04
CA MET A 193 6.37 -6.63 -0.03
C MET A 193 7.03 -6.98 1.32
N VAL A 194 6.93 -8.25 1.74
CA VAL A 194 7.56 -8.77 2.96
C VAL A 194 9.08 -8.71 2.86
N GLU A 195 9.66 -9.21 1.76
CA GLU A 195 11.11 -9.21 1.54
C GLU A 195 11.71 -7.80 1.55
N ILE A 196 11.06 -6.85 0.88
CA ILE A 196 11.46 -5.44 0.86
C ILE A 196 11.47 -4.85 2.28
N SER A 197 10.44 -5.16 3.08
CA SER A 197 10.33 -4.64 4.45
C SER A 197 11.39 -5.25 5.36
N LEU A 198 11.66 -6.55 5.23
CA LEU A 198 12.70 -7.25 5.99
C LEU A 198 14.09 -6.70 5.70
N VAL A 199 14.46 -6.56 4.42
CA VAL A 199 15.79 -6.07 4.01
C VAL A 199 16.00 -4.60 4.37
N SER A 200 14.93 -3.81 4.41
CA SER A 200 15.03 -2.38 4.71
C SER A 200 14.84 -2.05 6.19
N GLY A 201 14.38 -3.00 7.02
CA GLY A 201 13.98 -2.78 8.41
C GLY A 201 12.63 -2.07 8.58
N GLY A 202 11.85 -1.91 7.51
CA GLY A 202 10.56 -1.24 7.55
C GLY A 202 9.43 -2.10 8.12
N CYS A 203 8.31 -1.49 8.48
CA CYS A 203 7.16 -2.13 9.12
C CYS A 203 6.01 -2.39 8.15
N ILE A 204 5.34 -3.52 8.30
CA ILE A 204 4.09 -3.83 7.59
C ILE A 204 2.96 -3.80 8.62
N LYS A 205 1.98 -2.93 8.40
CA LYS A 205 0.81 -2.72 9.25
C LYS A 205 -0.41 -3.25 8.52
N PHE A 206 -0.95 -4.37 8.99
CA PHE A 206 -2.17 -4.94 8.45
C PHE A 206 -3.40 -4.43 9.18
N ASP A 207 -4.41 -4.12 8.39
CA ASP A 207 -5.66 -3.54 8.84
C ASP A 207 -6.80 -4.57 8.82
N LEU A 208 -6.89 -5.41 9.86
CA LEU A 208 -8.00 -6.36 10.01
C LEU A 208 -9.24 -5.64 10.56
N LYS A 209 -10.24 -5.42 9.72
CA LYS A 209 -11.40 -4.60 10.09
C LYS A 209 -12.43 -5.31 11.00
N ALA A 210 -12.44 -6.64 10.99
CA ALA A 210 -13.20 -7.50 11.89
C ALA A 210 -12.70 -8.94 11.79
N TYR A 211 -12.70 -9.67 12.90
CA TYR A 211 -12.33 -11.09 12.94
C TYR A 211 -13.45 -11.99 12.39
N THR A 212 -14.71 -11.72 12.77
CA THR A 212 -15.87 -12.45 12.24
C THR A 212 -16.12 -12.09 10.78
N GLU A 213 -16.15 -13.08 9.89
CA GLU A 213 -16.29 -12.87 8.44
C GLU A 213 -17.57 -12.09 8.07
N SER A 214 -18.72 -12.47 8.63
CA SER A 214 -20.00 -11.80 8.35
C SER A 214 -19.96 -10.32 8.73
N LEU A 215 -19.34 -9.99 9.86
CA LEU A 215 -19.13 -8.60 10.29
C LEU A 215 -18.15 -7.88 9.36
N HIS A 216 -17.06 -8.54 8.94
CA HIS A 216 -16.11 -7.96 7.99
C HIS A 216 -16.78 -7.63 6.65
N ILE A 217 -17.63 -8.54 6.14
CA ILE A 217 -18.44 -8.30 4.93
C ILE A 217 -19.37 -7.12 5.13
N ALA A 218 -20.12 -7.07 6.25
CA ALA A 218 -21.03 -5.96 6.54
C ALA A 218 -20.31 -4.61 6.60
N LEU A 219 -19.09 -4.59 7.17
CA LEU A 219 -18.31 -3.37 7.35
C LEU A 219 -17.56 -2.92 6.09
N THR A 220 -17.09 -3.86 5.26
CA THR A 220 -16.12 -3.58 4.17
C THR A 220 -16.59 -3.98 2.77
N GLY A 221 -17.62 -4.81 2.67
CA GLY A 221 -18.12 -5.39 1.42
C GLY A 221 -17.38 -6.64 0.93
N VAL A 222 -16.38 -7.15 1.66
CA VAL A 222 -15.61 -8.34 1.25
C VAL A 222 -15.33 -9.28 2.42
N SER A 223 -15.03 -10.55 2.12
CA SER A 223 -14.62 -11.56 3.10
C SER A 223 -13.20 -11.29 3.65
N ASN A 224 -12.96 -11.60 4.92
CA ASN A 224 -11.61 -11.54 5.52
C ASN A 224 -10.80 -12.83 5.36
N ARG A 225 -11.35 -13.91 4.80
CA ARG A 225 -10.68 -15.22 4.73
C ARG A 225 -9.29 -15.13 4.11
N GLN A 226 -9.17 -14.45 2.96
CA GLN A 226 -7.88 -14.32 2.28
C GLN A 226 -6.91 -13.40 3.04
N ILE A 227 -7.42 -12.43 3.80
CA ILE A 227 -6.60 -11.59 4.67
C ILE A 227 -5.98 -12.46 5.77
N MET A 228 -6.78 -13.32 6.40
CA MET A 228 -6.31 -14.26 7.43
C MET A 228 -5.27 -15.24 6.87
N GLU A 229 -5.45 -15.74 5.65
CA GLU A 229 -4.44 -16.57 4.98
C GLU A 229 -3.16 -15.80 4.66
N ASN A 230 -3.28 -14.54 4.24
CA ASN A 230 -2.12 -13.67 4.02
C ASN A 230 -1.40 -13.35 5.34
N PHE A 231 -2.13 -13.12 6.44
CA PHE A 231 -1.54 -12.97 7.78
C PHE A 231 -0.73 -14.20 8.19
N LYS A 232 -1.30 -15.40 8.06
CA LYS A 232 -0.60 -16.67 8.35
C LYS A 232 0.69 -16.79 7.54
N GLU A 233 0.67 -16.38 6.27
CA GLU A 233 1.85 -16.39 5.42
C GLU A 233 2.91 -15.39 5.91
N VAL A 234 2.53 -14.15 6.24
CA VAL A 234 3.46 -13.11 6.73
C VAL A 234 4.11 -13.52 8.05
N VAL A 235 3.34 -14.12 8.98
CA VAL A 235 3.85 -14.52 10.30
C VAL A 235 4.99 -15.55 10.18
N ARG A 236 5.03 -16.38 9.14
CA ARG A 236 6.15 -17.31 8.91
C ARG A 236 7.50 -16.63 8.67
N TYR A 237 7.50 -15.33 8.39
CA TYR A 237 8.72 -14.54 8.21
C TYR A 237 9.17 -13.87 9.51
N ILE A 238 8.44 -14.02 10.63
CA ILE A 238 8.76 -13.30 11.87
C ILE A 238 10.15 -13.65 12.40
N ASP A 239 10.58 -14.91 12.30
CA ASP A 239 11.90 -15.36 12.73
C ASP A 239 13.05 -14.75 11.91
N LYS A 240 12.75 -14.19 10.73
CA LYS A 240 13.73 -13.49 9.89
C LYS A 240 13.95 -12.05 10.33
N ARG A 241 13.09 -11.50 11.20
CA ARG A 241 13.35 -10.19 11.81
C ARG A 241 14.39 -10.35 12.91
N ARG A 242 15.52 -9.67 12.76
CA ARG A 242 16.57 -9.63 13.79
C ARG A 242 16.09 -8.78 14.97
N PRO A 243 16.11 -9.27 16.21
CA PRO A 243 15.68 -8.50 17.39
C PRO A 243 16.51 -7.20 17.56
N PRO A 244 16.02 -6.20 18.32
CA PRO A 244 14.79 -6.24 19.11
C PRO A 244 13.61 -5.65 18.33
N PHE A 245 12.66 -6.50 17.96
CA PHE A 245 11.31 -6.08 17.60
C PHE A 245 10.39 -6.68 18.66
N TYR A 246 9.81 -5.82 19.50
CA TYR A 246 8.89 -6.20 20.58
C TYR A 246 7.58 -6.77 20.03
#